data_AF-A0A4Q6C6S6-F1
#
_entry.id   AF-A0A4Q6C6S6-F1
#
_cell.length_a   1.000
_cell.length_b   1.000
_cell.length_c   1.000
_cell.angle_alpha   90.00
_cell.angle_beta   90.00
_cell.angle_gamma   90.00
#
_symmetry.space_group_name_H-M   'P 1'
#
loop_
_entity.id
_entity.type
_entity.pdbx_description
1 polymer ?
#
loop_
_entity_poly.entity_id
_entity_poly.type
_entity_poly.pdbx_seq_one_letter_code
_entity_poly.pdbx_strand_id
1 'polypeptide(L)'
;MSQDGIDGVDRDTPGARPPRALEVARRMRIAANDDAPGQAPADGEFPAYAELHCLSDFSFLRGAASAEELFLRAQACGYEALAITDECSLAGIVRAFEASRECGLKLVVGSEFRLQDGLRLVALVETLAGYTQLCELITQARRAAGKGSYLLTRADIESQFRNTPPGVFALWLPGRQPEAGQGRWLREVFAARAFLAVELHRERDDAARLDELLALALELRLQPVAAGDVHMDLRRQRRLQDTMTAIRHGLPLAECGQHLFRNGERHLRTRRALGNIYPHALLQAAVALARRCHFTMDQIRYRYPAELVPEGHTPSSHLRALTEAGMRKRWPQGAPPHIAQQIEKELALIAVKEYEAFFLTVEDIVRF
;
A
#
# COMPACT_ATOMS: atom_id res chain seq x y z
N MET A 1 -30.11 -30.74 10.93
CA MET A 1 -30.30 -29.66 9.94
C MET A 1 -29.99 -28.35 10.65
N SER A 2 -28.73 -28.00 10.98
CA SER A 2 -27.61 -27.52 10.13
C SER A 2 -28.03 -26.36 9.23
N GLN A 3 -27.57 -25.13 9.52
CA GLN A 3 -26.29 -24.52 9.06
C GLN A 3 -26.13 -23.17 9.81
N ASP A 4 -25.21 -23.06 10.76
CA ASP A 4 -23.79 -22.70 10.62
C ASP A 4 -23.55 -21.21 10.37
N GLY A 5 -23.16 -20.54 11.46
CA GLY A 5 -22.54 -19.22 11.44
C GLY A 5 -21.11 -19.35 10.92
N ILE A 6 -20.80 -18.56 9.91
CA ILE A 6 -19.44 -18.24 9.53
C ILE A 6 -18.95 -17.25 10.60
N ASP A 7 -17.81 -17.56 11.23
CA ASP A 7 -17.03 -16.75 12.19
C ASP A 7 -17.25 -16.90 13.71
N GLY A 8 -18.04 -17.85 14.20
CA GLY A 8 -17.95 -18.29 15.61
C GLY A 8 -18.19 -17.22 16.70
N VAL A 9 -18.74 -16.06 16.35
CA VAL A 9 -19.15 -15.01 17.29
C VAL A 9 -20.67 -14.87 17.20
N ASP A 10 -21.35 -14.99 18.33
CA ASP A 10 -22.79 -14.84 18.42
C ASP A 10 -23.20 -13.41 18.01
N ARG A 11 -24.27 -13.29 17.21
CA ARG A 11 -24.73 -12.03 16.60
C ARG A 11 -25.19 -10.98 17.61
N ASP A 12 -25.37 -11.38 18.87
CA ASP A 12 -25.78 -10.54 19.98
C ASP A 12 -24.61 -10.20 20.95
N THR A 13 -23.36 -10.44 20.55
CA THR A 13 -22.19 -10.02 21.33
C THR A 13 -22.11 -8.48 21.38
N PRO A 14 -22.03 -7.85 22.56
CA PRO A 14 -21.89 -6.40 22.68
C PRO A 14 -20.61 -5.91 21.96
N GLY A 15 -20.79 -5.07 20.93
CA GLY A 15 -19.70 -4.58 20.07
C GLY A 15 -19.56 -5.26 18.70
N ALA A 16 -20.31 -6.34 18.43
CA ALA A 16 -20.27 -7.06 17.14
C ALA A 16 -21.04 -6.35 16.01
N ARG A 17 -21.86 -5.34 16.33
CA ARG A 17 -22.49 -4.48 15.32
C ARG A 17 -21.93 -3.07 15.43
N PRO A 18 -21.47 -2.45 14.32
CA PRO A 18 -21.11 -1.04 14.34
C PRO A 18 -22.34 -0.22 14.79
N PRO A 19 -22.15 0.80 15.65
CA PRO A 19 -23.23 1.68 16.08
C PRO A 19 -24.06 2.19 14.90
N ARG A 20 -25.40 2.19 15.01
CA ARG A 20 -26.31 2.71 13.97
C ARG A 20 -25.91 4.09 13.42
N ALA A 21 -25.28 4.93 14.24
CA ALA A 21 -24.74 6.23 13.84
C ALA A 21 -23.61 6.14 12.78
N LEU A 22 -22.73 5.13 12.87
CA LEU A 22 -21.68 4.86 11.88
C LEU A 22 -22.28 4.34 10.56
N GLU A 23 -23.31 3.49 10.65
CA GLU A 23 -24.00 2.97 9.46
C GLU A 23 -24.79 4.08 8.74
N VAL A 24 -25.46 4.97 9.49
CA VAL A 24 -26.14 6.15 8.96
C VAL A 24 -25.15 7.17 8.40
N ALA A 25 -24.01 7.40 9.05
CA ALA A 25 -22.93 8.25 8.52
C ALA A 25 -22.35 7.69 7.20
N ARG A 26 -22.19 6.36 7.11
CA ARG A 26 -21.76 5.66 5.88
C ARG A 26 -22.79 5.82 4.75
N ARG A 27 -24.08 5.69 5.05
CA ARG A 27 -25.17 5.90 4.08
C ARG A 27 -25.31 7.36 3.64
N MET A 28 -25.17 8.33 4.56
CA MET A 28 -25.23 9.76 4.25
C MET A 28 -23.94 10.31 3.58
N ARG A 29 -22.84 9.55 3.60
CA ARG A 29 -21.62 9.85 2.80
C ARG A 29 -21.82 9.67 1.30
N ILE A 30 -22.61 8.68 0.92
CA ILE A 30 -22.86 8.32 -0.48
C ILE A 30 -23.79 9.33 -1.16
N ALA A 31 -24.78 9.86 -0.45
CA ALA A 31 -25.87 10.66 -1.04
C ALA A 31 -25.55 12.16 -1.28
N ALA A 32 -24.44 12.69 -0.78
CA ALA A 32 -24.20 14.15 -0.73
C ALA A 32 -22.91 14.61 -1.45
N ASN A 33 -22.53 13.96 -2.55
CA ASN A 33 -21.41 14.37 -3.40
C ASN A 33 -21.91 15.13 -4.64
N ASP A 34 -21.22 16.21 -5.03
CA ASP A 34 -21.38 16.84 -6.36
C ASP A 34 -20.98 15.87 -7.51
N ASP A 35 -20.18 14.85 -7.18
CA ASP A 35 -19.82 13.68 -8.00
C ASP A 35 -20.41 12.39 -7.40
N ALA A 36 -21.72 12.40 -7.12
CA ALA A 36 -22.44 11.20 -6.71
C ALA A 36 -22.28 10.13 -7.81
N PRO A 37 -21.98 8.86 -7.44
CA PRO A 37 -22.16 7.78 -8.37
C PRO A 37 -23.67 7.68 -8.61
N GLY A 38 -24.15 8.28 -9.70
CA GLY A 38 -25.37 7.79 -10.34
C GLY A 38 -25.22 6.29 -10.63
N GLN A 39 -26.33 5.61 -10.93
CA GLN A 39 -26.35 4.19 -11.33
C GLN A 39 -25.02 3.75 -11.97
N ALA A 40 -24.40 2.70 -11.42
CA ALA A 40 -23.13 2.18 -11.93
C ALA A 40 -23.22 2.13 -13.47
N PRO A 41 -22.40 2.92 -14.18
CA PRO A 41 -22.54 3.04 -15.62
C PRO A 41 -22.33 1.67 -16.24
N ALA A 42 -23.06 1.38 -17.33
CA ALA A 42 -22.86 0.15 -18.07
C ALA A 42 -21.38 0.04 -18.49
N ASP A 43 -20.85 -1.18 -18.52
CA ASP A 43 -19.48 -1.42 -18.93
C ASP A 43 -19.21 -0.77 -20.31
N GLY A 44 -18.27 0.17 -20.35
CA GLY A 44 -17.84 0.85 -21.58
C GLY A 44 -18.26 2.33 -21.74
N GLU A 45 -19.07 2.91 -20.85
CA GLU A 45 -19.54 4.31 -21.00
C GLU A 45 -18.45 5.37 -20.74
N PHE A 46 -17.46 5.05 -19.88
CA PHE A 46 -16.37 5.96 -19.51
C PHE A 46 -15.00 5.26 -19.60
N PRO A 47 -13.91 5.99 -19.89
CA PRO A 47 -12.57 5.39 -19.92
C PRO A 47 -12.22 4.71 -18.60
N ALA A 48 -11.62 3.52 -18.70
CA ALA A 48 -11.08 2.83 -17.55
C ALA A 48 -9.99 3.67 -16.85
N TYR A 49 -9.89 3.53 -15.54
CA TYR A 49 -8.90 4.25 -14.75
C TYR A 49 -8.38 3.40 -13.59
N ALA A 50 -7.11 3.59 -13.27
CA ALA A 50 -6.49 3.11 -12.04
C ALA A 50 -5.76 4.29 -11.39
N GLU A 51 -6.01 4.52 -10.11
CA GLU A 51 -5.31 5.56 -9.36
C GLU A 51 -3.94 5.03 -8.91
N LEU A 52 -2.89 5.78 -9.23
CA LEU A 52 -1.50 5.38 -9.00
C LEU A 52 -0.80 6.21 -7.92
N HIS A 53 -1.45 7.26 -7.41
CA HIS A 53 -0.91 8.11 -6.35
C HIS A 53 -2.02 8.47 -5.35
N CYS A 54 -2.05 7.75 -4.22
CA CYS A 54 -3.05 7.93 -3.17
C CYS A 54 -2.46 7.68 -1.78
N LEU A 55 -2.66 8.64 -0.89
CA LEU A 55 -2.22 8.59 0.50
C LEU A 55 -3.39 8.17 1.40
N SER A 56 -3.11 7.25 2.31
CA SER A 56 -4.01 6.88 3.40
C SER A 56 -3.70 7.68 4.66
N ASP A 57 -4.47 7.46 5.72
CA ASP A 57 -4.23 8.00 7.06
C ASP A 57 -2.90 7.56 7.70
N PHE A 58 -2.18 6.62 7.08
CA PHE A 58 -0.80 6.26 7.46
C PHE A 58 0.26 7.24 6.92
N SER A 59 -0.09 8.11 5.97
CA SER A 59 0.64 9.34 5.73
C SER A 59 0.20 10.38 6.76
N PHE A 60 0.83 10.34 7.94
CA PHE A 60 0.42 11.13 9.10
C PHE A 60 0.18 12.60 8.78
N LEU A 61 -1.02 13.09 9.12
CA LEU A 61 -1.47 14.46 8.90
C LEU A 61 -1.40 14.92 7.42
N ARG A 62 -1.32 13.96 6.49
CA ARG A 62 -1.36 14.17 5.04
C ARG A 62 -2.57 13.50 4.41
N GLY A 63 -2.79 12.21 4.62
CA GLY A 63 -3.99 11.53 4.14
C GLY A 63 -5.12 11.62 5.16
N ALA A 64 -6.32 11.98 4.70
CA ALA A 64 -7.51 12.19 5.53
C ALA A 64 -8.53 11.04 5.43
N ALA A 65 -8.18 9.96 4.74
CA ALA A 65 -9.04 8.80 4.56
C ALA A 65 -8.30 7.50 4.89
N SER A 66 -9.01 6.61 5.58
CA SER A 66 -8.56 5.24 5.81
C SER A 66 -8.53 4.44 4.51
N ALA A 67 -7.78 3.34 4.49
CA ALA A 67 -7.77 2.45 3.35
C ALA A 67 -9.17 1.89 3.02
N GLU A 68 -9.99 1.55 4.01
CA GLU A 68 -11.37 1.08 3.80
C GLU A 68 -12.21 2.13 3.03
N GLU A 69 -12.18 3.38 3.46
CA GLU A 69 -12.91 4.48 2.80
C GLU A 69 -12.44 4.69 1.36
N LEU A 70 -11.13 4.67 1.13
CA LEU A 70 -10.53 4.82 -0.19
C LEU A 70 -10.93 3.69 -1.15
N PHE A 71 -10.85 2.44 -0.70
CA PHE A 71 -11.20 1.28 -1.52
C PHE A 71 -12.69 1.22 -1.86
N LEU A 72 -13.57 1.48 -0.89
CA LEU A 72 -15.01 1.57 -1.13
C LEU A 72 -15.36 2.66 -2.15
N ARG A 73 -14.70 3.81 -2.03
CA ARG A 73 -14.93 4.92 -2.97
C ARG A 73 -14.38 4.59 -4.36
N ALA A 74 -13.18 4.02 -4.47
CA ALA A 74 -12.60 3.64 -5.75
C ALA A 74 -13.46 2.57 -6.47
N GLN A 75 -13.99 1.59 -5.72
CA GLN A 75 -14.97 0.63 -6.23
C GLN A 75 -16.23 1.35 -6.73
N ALA A 76 -16.81 2.27 -5.95
CA ALA A 76 -17.98 3.04 -6.34
C ALA A 76 -17.73 3.94 -7.58
N CYS A 77 -16.50 4.38 -7.81
CA CYS A 77 -16.10 5.11 -9.02
C CYS A 77 -15.86 4.18 -10.23
N GLY A 78 -15.82 2.86 -10.03
CA GLY A 78 -15.54 1.86 -11.07
C GLY A 78 -14.09 1.85 -11.52
N TYR A 79 -13.14 2.04 -10.60
CA TYR A 79 -11.71 1.93 -10.91
C TYR A 79 -11.30 0.48 -11.16
N GLU A 80 -10.25 0.26 -11.94
CA GLU A 80 -9.66 -1.08 -12.14
C GLU A 80 -8.68 -1.45 -11.01
N ALA A 81 -8.00 -0.46 -10.45
CA ALA A 81 -7.06 -0.65 -9.36
C ALA A 81 -6.89 0.66 -8.56
N LEU A 82 -6.41 0.51 -7.32
CA LEU A 82 -6.02 1.62 -6.45
C LEU A 82 -4.64 1.32 -5.88
N ALA A 83 -3.70 2.24 -6.09
CA ALA A 83 -2.42 2.22 -5.41
C ALA A 83 -2.54 2.88 -4.04
N ILE A 84 -1.94 2.30 -3.00
CA ILE A 84 -1.68 2.99 -1.73
C ILE A 84 -0.19 3.31 -1.67
N THR A 85 0.13 4.59 -1.57
CA THR A 85 1.48 5.12 -1.78
C THR A 85 1.89 6.05 -0.64
N ASP A 86 1.70 5.59 0.60
CA ASP A 86 1.98 6.40 1.79
C ASP A 86 3.42 6.91 1.85
N GLU A 87 3.62 8.09 2.46
CA GLU A 87 4.91 8.77 2.46
C GLU A 87 5.97 7.99 3.24
N CYS A 88 6.98 7.49 2.52
CA CYS A 88 8.10 6.70 3.03
C CYS A 88 7.63 5.66 4.08
N SER A 89 6.61 4.88 3.71
CA SER A 89 5.91 3.97 4.62
C SER A 89 5.11 2.91 3.85
N LEU A 90 5.06 1.70 4.43
CA LEU A 90 4.11 0.64 4.08
C LEU A 90 3.27 0.22 5.29
N ALA A 91 3.25 1.03 6.36
CA ALA A 91 2.60 0.66 7.62
C ALA A 91 1.09 0.40 7.47
N GLY A 92 0.43 1.09 6.54
CA GLY A 92 -1.00 0.92 6.25
C GLY A 92 -1.33 -0.21 5.27
N ILE A 93 -0.33 -0.89 4.69
CA ILE A 93 -0.55 -1.74 3.51
C ILE A 93 -1.37 -3.00 3.81
N VAL A 94 -1.29 -3.52 5.04
CA VAL A 94 -2.10 -4.69 5.45
C VAL A 94 -3.59 -4.31 5.49
N ARG A 95 -3.93 -3.13 6.02
CA ARG A 95 -5.32 -2.63 6.03
C ARG A 95 -5.83 -2.34 4.62
N ALA A 96 -4.94 -1.86 3.73
CA ALA A 96 -5.24 -1.72 2.32
C ALA A 96 -5.49 -3.07 1.63
N PHE A 97 -4.73 -4.10 2.00
CA PHE A 97 -4.91 -5.44 1.47
C PHE A 97 -6.23 -6.07 1.92
N GLU A 98 -6.59 -5.92 3.19
CA GLU A 98 -7.89 -6.34 3.72
C GLU A 98 -9.04 -5.64 2.98
N ALA A 99 -9.00 -4.31 2.88
CA ALA A 99 -10.01 -3.52 2.16
C ALA A 99 -10.11 -3.90 0.67
N SER A 100 -8.98 -4.15 0.02
CA SER A 100 -8.89 -4.63 -1.37
C SER A 100 -9.61 -5.98 -1.55
N ARG A 101 -9.40 -6.93 -0.64
CA ARG A 101 -10.07 -8.24 -0.67
C ARG A 101 -11.58 -8.13 -0.44
N GLU A 102 -12.00 -7.28 0.49
CA GLU A 102 -13.42 -7.10 0.82
C GLU A 102 -14.22 -6.50 -0.34
N CYS A 103 -13.65 -5.53 -1.06
CA CYS A 103 -14.33 -4.89 -2.19
C CYS A 103 -14.00 -5.49 -3.57
N GLY A 104 -13.04 -6.42 -3.64
CA GLY A 104 -12.62 -7.06 -4.90
C GLY A 104 -11.87 -6.12 -5.87
N LEU A 105 -11.42 -4.94 -5.42
CA LEU A 105 -10.64 -4.01 -6.23
C LEU A 105 -9.14 -4.30 -6.07
N LYS A 106 -8.39 -4.33 -7.17
CA LYS A 106 -6.94 -4.59 -7.14
C LYS A 106 -6.18 -3.51 -6.34
N LEU A 107 -5.42 -3.93 -5.33
CA LEU A 107 -4.39 -3.12 -4.68
C LEU A 107 -3.11 -3.09 -5.52
N VAL A 108 -2.55 -1.89 -5.72
CA VAL A 108 -1.17 -1.70 -6.13
C VAL A 108 -0.37 -1.21 -4.92
N VAL A 109 0.72 -1.90 -4.58
CA VAL A 109 1.55 -1.52 -3.43
C VAL A 109 2.58 -0.50 -3.86
N GLY A 110 2.77 0.57 -3.10
CA GLY A 110 3.80 1.57 -3.37
C GLY A 110 4.07 2.51 -2.21
N SER A 111 4.92 3.52 -2.44
CA SER A 111 5.22 4.57 -1.46
C SER A 111 5.70 5.85 -2.17
N GLU A 112 5.29 7.01 -1.65
CA GLU A 112 5.77 8.33 -2.09
C GLU A 112 7.08 8.68 -1.36
N PHE A 113 8.03 9.27 -2.08
CA PHE A 113 9.28 9.79 -1.52
C PHE A 113 9.55 11.21 -1.98
N ARG A 114 10.11 12.00 -1.06
CA ARG A 114 10.77 13.28 -1.33
C ARG A 114 12.24 13.17 -1.01
N LEU A 115 13.09 13.36 -2.00
CA LEU A 115 14.54 13.38 -1.83
C LEU A 115 14.99 14.72 -1.24
N GLN A 116 16.21 14.73 -0.70
CA GLN A 116 16.84 15.90 -0.08
C GLN A 116 16.92 17.11 -1.03
N ASP A 117 17.11 16.87 -2.33
CA ASP A 117 17.18 17.90 -3.38
C ASP A 117 15.79 18.39 -3.84
N GLY A 118 14.71 17.85 -3.27
CA GLY A 118 13.34 18.22 -3.57
C GLY A 118 12.67 17.39 -4.68
N LEU A 119 13.40 16.48 -5.34
CA LEU A 119 12.80 15.54 -6.29
C LEU A 119 11.74 14.69 -5.57
N ARG A 120 10.54 14.59 -6.15
CA ARG A 120 9.47 13.72 -5.64
C ARG A 120 9.17 12.60 -6.62
N LEU A 121 8.96 11.40 -6.09
CA LEU A 121 8.58 10.24 -6.89
C LEU A 121 7.66 9.30 -6.10
N VAL A 122 6.86 8.52 -6.82
CA VAL A 122 6.16 7.35 -6.30
C VAL A 122 6.85 6.09 -6.81
N ALA A 123 7.17 5.17 -5.90
CA ALA A 123 7.63 3.84 -6.24
C ALA A 123 6.44 2.87 -6.22
N LEU A 124 6.14 2.20 -7.33
CA LEU A 124 5.09 1.18 -7.42
C LEU A 124 5.72 -0.21 -7.56
N VAL A 125 5.28 -1.15 -6.74
CA VAL A 125 5.82 -2.50 -6.70
C VAL A 125 5.26 -3.33 -7.85
N GLU A 126 6.16 -3.85 -8.69
CA GLU A 126 5.89 -4.78 -9.77
C GLU A 126 5.90 -6.24 -9.27
N THR A 127 6.89 -6.60 -8.45
CA THR A 127 7.22 -7.97 -8.07
C THR A 127 7.59 -8.09 -6.58
N LEU A 128 7.64 -9.31 -6.04
CA LEU A 128 8.12 -9.57 -4.68
C LEU A 128 9.56 -9.04 -4.45
N ALA A 129 10.43 -9.13 -5.46
CA ALA A 129 11.79 -8.57 -5.36
C ALA A 129 11.75 -7.04 -5.20
N GLY A 130 10.85 -6.37 -5.94
CA GLY A 130 10.63 -4.93 -5.79
C GLY A 130 10.02 -4.55 -4.44
N TYR A 131 9.15 -5.39 -3.89
CA TYR A 131 8.62 -5.19 -2.53
C TYR A 131 9.74 -5.21 -1.49
N THR A 132 10.66 -6.19 -1.57
CA THR A 132 11.84 -6.25 -0.70
C THR A 132 12.71 -5.01 -0.87
N GLN A 133 13.00 -4.61 -2.11
CA GLN A 133 13.80 -3.41 -2.39
C GLN A 133 13.16 -2.14 -1.81
N LEU A 134 11.83 -2.01 -1.92
CA LEU A 134 11.09 -0.87 -1.36
C LEU A 134 11.14 -0.86 0.17
N CYS A 135 10.99 -2.02 0.83
CA CYS A 135 11.12 -2.16 2.28
C CYS A 135 12.53 -1.77 2.77
N GLU A 136 13.56 -2.22 2.08
CA GLU A 136 14.96 -1.88 2.37
C GLU A 136 15.20 -0.37 2.27
N LEU A 137 14.73 0.26 1.18
CA LEU A 137 14.83 1.69 0.97
C LEU A 137 14.15 2.50 2.08
N ILE A 138 12.90 2.14 2.43
CA ILE A 138 12.16 2.81 3.52
C ILE A 138 12.93 2.69 4.83
N THR A 139 13.48 1.50 5.12
CA THR A 139 14.23 1.26 6.36
C THR A 139 15.53 2.06 6.38
N GLN A 140 16.27 2.11 5.28
CA GLN A 140 17.46 2.95 5.12
C GLN A 140 17.12 4.43 5.36
N ALA A 141 16.09 4.94 4.68
CA ALA A 141 15.71 6.35 4.76
C ALA A 141 15.28 6.77 6.17
N ARG A 142 14.52 5.93 6.87
CA ARG A 142 14.04 6.18 8.24
C ARG A 142 15.16 6.07 9.27
N ARG A 143 16.14 5.17 9.09
CA ARG A 143 17.31 5.07 9.99
C ARG A 143 18.30 6.22 9.79
N ALA A 144 18.31 6.86 8.62
CA ALA A 144 19.16 8.00 8.32
C ALA A 144 18.67 9.33 8.95
N ALA A 145 17.52 9.34 9.64
CA ALA A 145 16.93 10.54 10.23
C ALA A 145 16.38 10.31 11.65
N GLY A 146 16.05 11.41 12.33
CA GLY A 146 15.39 11.36 13.64
C GLY A 146 13.95 10.85 13.57
N LYS A 147 13.36 10.57 14.74
CA LYS A 147 11.97 10.11 14.83
C LYS A 147 11.02 11.09 14.13
N GLY A 148 10.17 10.56 13.24
CA GLY A 148 9.15 11.33 12.53
C GLY A 148 9.61 11.91 11.19
N SER A 149 10.88 11.80 10.82
CA SER A 149 11.40 12.19 9.51
C SER A 149 12.02 11.01 8.76
N TYR A 150 12.50 11.25 7.54
CA TYR A 150 13.36 10.36 6.78
C TYR A 150 14.31 11.22 5.95
N LEU A 151 15.46 10.67 5.59
CA LEU A 151 16.41 11.32 4.70
C LEU A 151 16.69 10.36 3.54
N LEU A 152 16.53 10.85 2.32
CA LEU A 152 16.80 10.06 1.12
C LEU A 152 17.49 10.94 0.08
N THR A 153 18.57 10.43 -0.49
CA THR A 153 19.36 11.08 -1.53
C THR A 153 19.22 10.34 -2.86
N ARG A 154 19.72 10.96 -3.94
CA ARG A 154 19.82 10.28 -5.24
C ARG A 154 20.72 9.04 -5.16
N ALA A 155 21.81 9.10 -4.39
CA ALA A 155 22.73 7.97 -4.23
C ALA A 155 22.04 6.75 -3.61
N ASP A 156 21.15 6.96 -2.64
CA ASP A 156 20.38 5.87 -2.02
C ASP A 156 19.44 5.18 -3.03
N ILE A 157 18.74 5.98 -3.86
CA ILE A 157 17.89 5.47 -4.95
C ILE A 157 18.71 4.70 -5.98
N GLU A 158 19.88 5.21 -6.35
CA GLU A 158 20.79 4.56 -7.29
C GLU A 158 21.29 3.22 -6.75
N SER A 159 21.75 3.19 -5.48
CA SER A 159 22.22 1.95 -4.87
C SER A 159 21.15 0.86 -4.84
N GLN A 160 19.88 1.24 -4.68
CA GLN A 160 18.78 0.29 -4.55
C GLN A 160 18.24 -0.18 -5.92
N PHE A 161 18.17 0.71 -6.91
CA PHE A 161 17.39 0.46 -8.15
C PHE A 161 18.18 0.50 -9.45
N ARG A 162 19.42 1.03 -9.45
CA ARG A 162 20.26 1.09 -10.64
C ARG A 162 20.89 -0.28 -10.87
N ASN A 163 20.77 -0.81 -12.08
CA ASN A 163 21.32 -2.12 -12.48
C ASN A 163 20.86 -3.31 -11.60
N THR A 164 19.75 -3.18 -10.87
CA THR A 164 19.14 -4.27 -10.12
C THR A 164 18.00 -4.92 -10.93
N PRO A 165 17.60 -6.16 -10.58
CA PRO A 165 16.47 -6.81 -11.25
C PRO A 165 15.22 -5.92 -11.22
N PRO A 166 14.46 -5.84 -12.33
CA PRO A 166 13.25 -5.04 -12.38
C PRO A 166 12.23 -5.54 -11.36
N GLY A 167 11.68 -4.61 -10.60
CA GLY A 167 10.66 -4.92 -9.60
C GLY A 167 9.88 -3.70 -9.11
N VAL A 168 10.31 -2.48 -9.50
CA VAL A 168 9.68 -1.22 -9.08
C VAL A 168 9.57 -0.29 -10.29
N PHE A 169 8.41 0.32 -10.46
CA PHE A 169 8.21 1.47 -11.35
C PHE A 169 8.38 2.77 -10.58
N ALA A 170 8.96 3.78 -11.22
CA ALA A 170 9.08 5.12 -10.65
C ALA A 170 8.19 6.10 -11.41
N LEU A 171 7.21 6.67 -10.72
CA LEU A 171 6.41 7.80 -11.19
C LEU A 171 7.08 9.08 -10.72
N TRP A 172 7.67 9.85 -11.62
CA TRP A 172 8.11 11.20 -11.30
C TRP A 172 6.90 12.08 -10.98
N LEU A 173 6.99 12.89 -9.91
CA LEU A 173 5.98 13.88 -9.53
C LEU A 173 6.52 15.30 -9.79
N PRO A 174 6.34 15.86 -11.00
CA PRO A 174 6.92 17.16 -11.33
C PRO A 174 6.33 18.28 -10.46
N GLY A 175 7.18 19.14 -9.91
CA GLY A 175 6.74 20.32 -9.15
C GLY A 175 6.04 21.36 -10.04
N ARG A 176 5.55 22.45 -9.43
CA ARG A 176 4.91 23.57 -10.16
C ARG A 176 5.79 24.14 -11.27
N GLN A 177 7.10 24.12 -11.07
CA GLN A 177 8.11 24.39 -12.08
C GLN A 177 8.89 23.09 -12.28
N PRO A 178 8.60 22.31 -13.34
CA PRO A 178 9.21 21.01 -13.53
C PRO A 178 10.65 21.16 -13.99
N GLU A 179 11.58 20.46 -13.32
CA GLU A 179 12.99 20.46 -13.69
C GLU A 179 13.33 19.24 -14.55
N ALA A 180 13.60 19.44 -15.83
CA ALA A 180 13.92 18.35 -16.77
C ALA A 180 15.09 17.47 -16.31
N GLY A 181 16.03 18.01 -15.52
CA GLY A 181 17.13 17.25 -14.93
C GLY A 181 16.68 16.14 -13.97
N GLN A 182 15.56 16.31 -13.26
CA GLN A 182 15.00 15.29 -12.36
C GLN A 182 14.44 14.11 -13.16
N GLY A 183 13.67 14.39 -14.21
CA GLY A 183 13.12 13.34 -15.08
C GLY A 183 14.18 12.60 -15.89
N ARG A 184 15.23 13.30 -16.39
CA ARG A 184 16.40 12.65 -17.02
C ARG A 184 17.09 11.68 -16.07
N TRP A 185 17.37 12.12 -14.86
CA TRP A 185 18.01 11.28 -13.85
C TRP A 185 17.14 10.05 -13.51
N LEU A 186 15.83 10.22 -13.34
CA LEU A 186 14.93 9.08 -13.13
C LEU A 186 14.97 8.10 -14.32
N ARG A 187 15.03 8.60 -15.56
CA ARG A 187 15.17 7.76 -16.75
C ARG A 187 16.49 6.99 -16.76
N GLU A 188 17.58 7.58 -16.30
CA GLU A 188 18.87 6.90 -16.19
C GLU A 188 18.89 5.79 -15.14
N VAL A 189 18.17 5.96 -14.02
CA VAL A 189 18.11 4.96 -12.95
C VAL A 189 17.13 3.83 -13.27
N PHE A 190 15.93 4.17 -13.71
CA PHE A 190 14.82 3.22 -13.87
C PHE A 190 14.62 2.76 -15.32
N ALA A 191 15.27 3.39 -16.30
CA ALA A 191 15.10 3.10 -17.73
C ALA A 191 13.61 3.11 -18.14
N ALA A 192 13.13 2.04 -18.79
CA ALA A 192 11.74 1.87 -19.21
C ALA A 192 10.73 1.77 -18.04
N ARG A 193 11.21 1.71 -16.79
CA ARG A 193 10.37 1.71 -15.58
C ARG A 193 10.08 3.12 -15.05
N ALA A 194 10.63 4.16 -15.68
CA ALA A 194 10.36 5.56 -15.34
C ALA A 194 9.14 6.09 -16.11
N PHE A 195 8.24 6.75 -15.40
CA PHE A 195 7.02 7.37 -15.90
C PHE A 195 6.91 8.81 -15.39
N LEU A 196 6.09 9.62 -16.06
CA LEU A 196 5.75 10.97 -15.62
C LEU A 196 4.29 11.00 -15.12
N ALA A 197 4.08 11.40 -13.87
CA ALA A 197 2.74 11.60 -13.35
C ALA A 197 2.15 12.92 -13.85
N VAL A 198 0.96 12.86 -14.43
CA VAL A 198 0.17 14.02 -14.83
C VAL A 198 -0.94 14.21 -13.80
N GLU A 199 -0.78 15.23 -12.97
CA GLU A 199 -1.69 15.58 -11.88
C GLU A 199 -2.39 16.90 -12.21
N LEU A 200 -3.71 16.84 -12.44
CA LEU A 200 -4.54 17.98 -12.81
C LEU A 200 -5.64 18.13 -11.75
N HIS A 201 -5.58 19.25 -11.01
CA HIS A 201 -6.42 19.51 -9.83
C HIS A 201 -7.41 20.66 -10.04
N ARG A 202 -7.73 21.02 -11.30
CA ARG A 202 -8.52 22.20 -11.66
C ARG A 202 -7.95 23.46 -11.01
N GLU A 203 -6.65 23.66 -11.17
CA GLU A 203 -5.98 24.88 -10.75
C GLU A 203 -6.15 25.98 -11.81
N ARG A 204 -5.24 26.96 -11.83
CA ARG A 204 -5.36 28.19 -12.64
C ARG A 204 -5.44 27.91 -14.14
N ASP A 205 -4.62 26.97 -14.63
CA ASP A 205 -4.59 26.60 -16.05
C ASP A 205 -4.08 25.16 -16.21
N ASP A 206 -5.00 24.19 -16.07
CA ASP A 206 -4.71 22.78 -16.24
C ASP A 206 -4.38 22.42 -17.70
N ALA A 207 -4.86 23.19 -18.68
CA ALA A 207 -4.59 22.96 -20.10
C ALA A 207 -3.12 23.28 -20.42
N ALA A 208 -2.64 24.47 -20.02
CA ALA A 208 -1.23 24.82 -20.18
C ALA A 208 -0.31 23.87 -19.39
N ARG A 209 -0.74 23.44 -18.19
CA ARG A 209 0.00 22.46 -17.39
C ARG A 209 0.08 21.11 -18.08
N LEU A 210 -1.01 20.63 -18.68
CA LEU A 210 -1.03 19.39 -19.43
C LEU A 210 -0.07 19.47 -20.62
N ASP A 211 -0.11 20.54 -21.40
CA ASP A 211 0.76 20.74 -22.56
C ASP A 211 2.25 20.76 -22.16
N GLU A 212 2.59 21.48 -21.09
CA GLU A 212 3.95 21.51 -20.51
C GLU A 212 4.43 20.09 -20.14
N LEU A 213 3.61 19.32 -19.42
CA LEU A 213 3.98 17.98 -18.97
C LEU A 213 4.07 16.98 -20.12
N LEU A 214 3.21 17.08 -21.14
CA LEU A 214 3.27 16.23 -22.33
C LEU A 214 4.50 16.53 -23.18
N ALA A 215 4.84 17.80 -23.37
CA ALA A 215 6.06 18.21 -24.06
C ALA A 215 7.31 17.68 -23.33
N LEU A 216 7.32 17.80 -22.01
CA LEU A 216 8.42 17.30 -21.17
C LEU A 216 8.51 15.76 -21.20
N ALA A 217 7.38 15.06 -21.14
CA ALA A 217 7.35 13.60 -21.26
C ALA A 217 7.96 13.14 -22.59
N LEU A 218 7.65 13.84 -23.69
CA LEU A 218 8.21 13.58 -25.01
C LEU A 218 9.72 13.82 -25.06
N GLU A 219 10.19 14.98 -24.58
CA GLU A 219 11.62 15.33 -24.51
C GLU A 219 12.42 14.25 -23.76
N LEU A 220 11.88 13.83 -22.61
CA LEU A 220 12.55 12.91 -21.69
C LEU A 220 12.33 11.43 -22.02
N ARG A 221 11.49 11.13 -23.01
CA ARG A 221 11.05 9.77 -23.36
C ARG A 221 10.48 9.01 -22.16
N LEU A 222 9.71 9.71 -21.34
CA LEU A 222 8.94 9.17 -20.23
C LEU A 222 7.50 8.95 -20.70
N GLN A 223 6.89 7.82 -20.35
CA GLN A 223 5.47 7.63 -20.62
C GLN A 223 4.66 8.43 -19.59
N PRO A 224 3.80 9.38 -20.01
CA PRO A 224 2.94 10.10 -19.09
C PRO A 224 1.73 9.22 -18.68
N VAL A 225 1.33 9.31 -17.41
CA VAL A 225 0.17 8.62 -16.84
C VAL A 225 -0.68 9.57 -16.01
N ALA A 226 -1.99 9.39 -16.01
CA ALA A 226 -2.88 10.18 -15.15
C ALA A 226 -2.75 9.73 -13.68
N ALA A 227 -2.57 10.68 -12.76
CA ALA A 227 -2.51 10.44 -11.32
C ALA A 227 -3.30 11.52 -10.56
N GLY A 228 -3.87 11.16 -9.42
CA GLY A 228 -4.77 12.03 -8.66
C GLY A 228 -4.10 12.84 -7.55
N ASP A 229 -2.95 12.43 -7.03
CA ASP A 229 -2.37 12.97 -5.79
C ASP A 229 -3.45 13.00 -4.69
N VAL A 230 -4.06 11.83 -4.48
CA VAL A 230 -5.27 11.67 -3.68
C VAL A 230 -4.91 11.70 -2.20
N HIS A 231 -5.57 12.59 -1.47
CA HIS A 231 -5.44 12.71 -0.01
C HIS A 231 -6.75 12.42 0.72
N MET A 232 -7.85 12.26 -0.01
CA MET A 232 -9.21 12.17 0.50
C MET A 232 -10.01 11.13 -0.30
N ASP A 233 -10.94 10.42 0.33
CA ASP A 233 -11.91 9.62 -0.41
C ASP A 233 -12.93 10.54 -1.13
N LEU A 234 -13.46 11.54 -0.42
CA LEU A 234 -14.49 12.45 -0.91
C LEU A 234 -14.06 13.93 -0.89
N ARG A 235 -14.57 14.71 -1.85
CA ARG A 235 -14.33 16.16 -1.94
C ARG A 235 -14.62 16.92 -0.64
N ARG A 236 -15.69 16.54 0.05
CA ARG A 236 -16.13 17.18 1.31
C ARG A 236 -15.17 16.96 2.49
N GLN A 237 -14.31 15.95 2.41
CA GLN A 237 -13.26 15.73 3.41
C GLN A 237 -12.20 16.82 3.41
N ARG A 238 -12.26 17.78 2.47
CA ARG A 238 -11.42 18.98 2.48
C ARG A 238 -11.40 19.65 3.86
N ARG A 239 -12.52 19.71 4.57
CA ARG A 239 -12.57 20.30 5.92
C ARG A 239 -11.67 19.55 6.92
N LEU A 240 -11.70 18.22 6.87
CA LEU A 240 -10.82 17.38 7.68
C LEU A 240 -9.36 17.54 7.24
N GLN A 241 -9.10 17.52 5.93
CA GLN A 241 -7.77 17.71 5.36
C GLN A 241 -7.14 19.04 5.76
N ASP A 242 -7.90 20.14 5.69
CA ASP A 242 -7.44 21.46 6.07
C ASP A 242 -7.16 21.53 7.58
N THR A 243 -7.97 20.86 8.40
CA THR A 243 -7.75 20.74 9.86
C THR A 243 -6.47 19.94 10.17
N MET A 244 -6.26 18.80 9.50
CA MET A 244 -5.05 18.00 9.67
C MET A 244 -3.80 18.76 9.23
N THR A 245 -3.91 19.54 8.15
CA THR A 245 -2.84 20.42 7.67
C THR A 245 -2.51 21.50 8.70
N ALA A 246 -3.52 22.13 9.30
CA ALA A 246 -3.34 23.11 10.38
C ALA A 246 -2.61 22.51 11.60
N ILE A 247 -3.01 21.30 12.03
CA ILE A 247 -2.34 20.56 13.11
C ILE A 247 -0.89 20.25 12.74
N ARG A 248 -0.63 19.78 11.51
CA ARG A 248 0.72 19.46 11.02
C ARG A 248 1.67 20.65 11.09
N HIS A 249 1.17 21.84 10.78
CA HIS A 249 1.96 23.07 10.78
C HIS A 249 1.94 23.82 12.11
N GLY A 250 1.13 23.38 13.08
CA GLY A 250 0.99 24.06 14.37
C GLY A 250 0.38 25.46 14.25
N LEU A 251 -0.50 25.68 13.26
CA LEU A 251 -1.10 26.98 12.95
C LEU A 251 -2.62 26.95 13.13
N PRO A 252 -3.26 28.07 13.53
CA PRO A 252 -4.69 28.24 13.35
C PRO A 252 -5.10 28.07 11.89
N LEU A 253 -6.28 27.50 11.63
CA LEU A 253 -6.76 27.26 10.27
C LEU A 253 -6.78 28.53 9.41
N ALA A 254 -7.17 29.67 10.01
CA ALA A 254 -7.22 30.97 9.33
C ALA A 254 -5.83 31.48 8.87
N GLU A 255 -4.74 30.97 9.47
CA GLU A 255 -3.36 31.39 9.19
C GLU A 255 -2.61 30.40 8.28
N CYS A 256 -3.22 29.27 7.93
CA CYS A 256 -2.55 28.22 7.15
C CYS A 256 -2.20 28.65 5.72
N GLY A 257 -2.94 29.60 5.13
CA GLY A 257 -2.61 30.20 3.82
C GLY A 257 -2.19 29.17 2.76
N GLN A 258 -0.95 29.28 2.27
CA GLN A 258 -0.39 28.43 1.22
C GLN A 258 -0.14 26.96 1.63
N HIS A 259 -0.27 26.62 2.91
CA HIS A 259 -0.19 25.22 3.36
C HIS A 259 -1.41 24.41 2.97
N LEU A 260 -2.58 25.05 2.82
CA LEU A 260 -3.82 24.39 2.44
C LEU A 260 -3.86 24.08 0.94
N PHE A 261 -4.59 23.03 0.58
CA PHE A 261 -4.95 22.83 -0.82
C PHE A 261 -5.86 23.97 -1.31
N ARG A 262 -5.62 24.39 -2.55
CA ARG A 262 -6.40 25.45 -3.19
C ARG A 262 -7.88 25.10 -3.31
N ASN A 263 -8.18 23.83 -3.54
CA ASN A 263 -9.53 23.30 -3.71
C ASN A 263 -9.64 21.87 -3.12
N GLY A 264 -10.82 21.24 -3.28
CA GLY A 264 -11.09 19.88 -2.80
C GLY A 264 -10.83 18.78 -3.83
N GLU A 265 -10.08 19.05 -4.90
CA GLU A 265 -9.98 18.14 -6.06
C GLU A 265 -9.03 16.94 -5.85
N ARG A 266 -8.30 16.91 -4.73
CA ARG A 266 -7.39 15.83 -4.32
C ARG A 266 -8.13 14.69 -3.62
N HIS A 267 -9.19 14.22 -4.27
CA HIS A 267 -10.01 13.09 -3.82
C HIS A 267 -10.21 12.07 -4.94
N LEU A 268 -10.79 10.91 -4.62
CA LEU A 268 -11.17 9.91 -5.63
C LEU A 268 -12.36 10.39 -6.47
N ARG A 269 -12.07 10.79 -7.71
CA ARG A 269 -13.01 11.37 -8.68
C ARG A 269 -13.72 10.30 -9.50
N THR A 270 -14.89 10.60 -10.05
CA THR A 270 -15.60 9.64 -10.90
C THR A 270 -14.89 9.49 -12.26
N ARG A 271 -15.01 8.31 -12.91
CA ARG A 271 -14.47 8.11 -14.27
C ARG A 271 -14.99 9.14 -15.28
N ARG A 272 -16.25 9.57 -15.14
CA ARG A 272 -16.84 10.67 -15.93
C ARG A 272 -16.10 11.99 -15.73
N ALA A 273 -15.85 12.38 -14.47
CA ALA A 273 -15.11 13.60 -14.18
C ALA A 273 -13.67 13.53 -14.70
N LEU A 274 -13.00 12.38 -14.53
CA LEU A 274 -11.65 12.15 -15.02
C LEU A 274 -11.57 12.18 -16.55
N GLY A 275 -12.53 11.60 -17.27
CA GLY A 275 -12.61 11.64 -18.73
C GLY A 275 -12.79 13.05 -19.32
N ASN A 276 -13.30 13.98 -18.52
CA ASN A 276 -13.40 15.40 -18.88
C ASN A 276 -12.11 16.20 -18.55
N ILE A 277 -11.21 15.65 -17.74
CA ILE A 277 -9.98 16.32 -17.28
C ILE A 277 -8.77 15.80 -18.06
N TYR A 278 -8.70 14.49 -18.27
CA TYR A 278 -7.54 13.83 -18.86
C TYR A 278 -7.84 13.35 -20.28
N PRO A 279 -6.86 13.44 -21.20
CA PRO A 279 -6.84 12.63 -22.40
C PRO A 279 -6.99 11.14 -22.05
N HIS A 280 -7.82 10.42 -22.82
CA HIS A 280 -8.12 9.00 -22.56
C HIS A 280 -6.85 8.13 -22.54
N ALA A 281 -5.84 8.48 -23.35
CA ALA A 281 -4.56 7.80 -23.40
C ALA A 281 -3.82 7.81 -22.05
N LEU A 282 -3.93 8.89 -21.26
CA LEU A 282 -3.28 8.97 -19.93
C LEU A 282 -3.98 8.07 -18.90
N LEU A 283 -5.30 7.97 -18.98
CA LEU A 283 -6.11 7.08 -18.12
C LEU A 283 -5.81 5.61 -18.45
N GLN A 284 -5.77 5.27 -19.74
CA GLN A 284 -5.41 3.93 -20.23
C GLN A 284 -3.96 3.57 -19.87
N ALA A 285 -3.03 4.51 -19.95
CA ALA A 285 -1.64 4.30 -19.56
C ALA A 285 -1.52 3.99 -18.05
N ALA A 286 -2.30 4.65 -17.20
CA ALA A 286 -2.35 4.36 -15.77
C ALA A 286 -2.87 2.93 -15.50
N VAL A 287 -3.94 2.53 -16.19
CA VAL A 287 -4.47 1.14 -16.15
C VAL A 287 -3.42 0.13 -16.61
N ALA A 288 -2.76 0.38 -17.74
CA ALA A 288 -1.73 -0.50 -18.28
C ALA A 288 -0.57 -0.68 -17.29
N LEU A 289 -0.15 0.39 -16.61
CA LEU A 289 0.86 0.32 -15.56
C LEU A 289 0.38 -0.46 -14.34
N ALA A 290 -0.84 -0.20 -13.85
CA ALA A 290 -1.43 -0.94 -12.73
C ALA A 290 -1.53 -2.45 -13.02
N ARG A 291 -1.86 -2.84 -14.26
CA ARG A 291 -1.93 -4.25 -14.68
C ARG A 291 -0.56 -4.93 -14.63
N ARG A 292 0.52 -4.19 -14.87
CA ARG A 292 1.90 -4.69 -14.74
C ARG A 292 2.35 -4.86 -13.29
N CYS A 293 1.65 -4.33 -12.30
CA CYS A 293 1.96 -4.61 -10.90
C CYS A 293 1.40 -5.99 -10.50
N HIS A 294 2.22 -7.03 -10.52
CA HIS A 294 1.81 -8.43 -10.28
C HIS A 294 1.96 -8.86 -8.82
N PHE A 295 2.68 -8.08 -8.01
CA PHE A 295 2.85 -8.36 -6.59
C PHE A 295 1.51 -8.33 -5.85
N THR A 296 1.31 -9.32 -4.98
CA THR A 296 0.19 -9.41 -4.04
C THR A 296 0.73 -9.75 -2.66
N MET A 297 0.05 -9.29 -1.60
CA MET A 297 0.49 -9.53 -0.23
C MET A 297 0.50 -11.02 0.15
N ASP A 298 -0.31 -11.86 -0.51
CA ASP A 298 -0.31 -13.32 -0.36
C ASP A 298 1.04 -13.99 -0.72
N GLN A 299 1.91 -13.30 -1.46
CA GLN A 299 3.24 -13.79 -1.80
C GLN A 299 4.21 -13.68 -0.63
N ILE A 300 3.90 -12.85 0.39
CA ILE A 300 4.72 -12.72 1.59
C ILE A 300 4.51 -13.96 2.45
N ARG A 301 5.46 -14.90 2.36
CA ARG A 301 5.49 -16.08 3.21
C ARG A 301 6.43 -15.85 4.37
N TYR A 302 5.95 -16.17 5.57
CA TYR A 302 6.79 -16.19 6.75
C TYR A 302 7.94 -17.20 6.56
N ARG A 303 9.18 -16.76 6.72
CA ARG A 303 10.37 -17.62 6.71
C ARG A 303 10.98 -17.55 8.10
N TYR A 304 10.94 -18.66 8.83
CA TYR A 304 11.61 -18.75 10.12
C TYR A 304 13.14 -18.72 9.97
N PRO A 305 13.88 -18.19 10.96
CA PRO A 305 15.35 -18.19 10.95
C PRO A 305 15.91 -19.62 10.87
N ALA A 306 16.84 -19.85 9.94
CA ALA A 306 17.47 -21.15 9.75
C ALA A 306 18.49 -21.51 10.86
N GLU A 307 18.92 -20.52 11.64
CA GLU A 307 19.98 -20.64 12.66
C GLU A 307 19.60 -21.58 13.83
N LEU A 308 18.31 -21.88 14.00
CA LEU A 308 17.80 -22.76 15.04
C LEU A 308 17.97 -24.26 14.72
N VAL A 309 18.45 -24.59 13.51
CA VAL A 309 18.61 -25.97 13.07
C VAL A 309 20.10 -26.29 12.90
N PRO A 310 20.66 -27.23 13.68
CA PRO A 310 22.05 -27.64 13.55
C PRO A 310 22.37 -28.22 12.16
N GLU A 311 23.64 -28.14 11.77
CA GLU A 311 24.11 -28.72 10.50
C GLU A 311 23.79 -30.23 10.44
N GLY A 312 23.26 -30.68 9.30
CA GLY A 312 22.81 -32.07 9.11
C GLY A 312 21.40 -32.37 9.60
N HIS A 313 20.69 -31.41 10.21
CA HIS A 313 19.29 -31.54 10.57
C HIS A 313 18.35 -30.75 9.65
N THR A 314 17.09 -31.19 9.60
CA THR A 314 15.96 -30.40 9.12
C THR A 314 15.20 -29.85 10.34
N PRO A 315 14.36 -28.81 10.20
CA PRO A 315 13.48 -28.38 11.29
C PRO A 315 12.71 -29.54 11.92
N SER A 316 12.18 -30.46 11.10
CA SER A 316 11.45 -31.63 11.57
C SER A 316 12.33 -32.64 12.30
N SER A 317 13.54 -32.93 11.80
CA SER A 317 14.43 -33.88 12.47
C SER A 317 15.01 -33.31 13.77
N HIS A 318 15.30 -32.01 13.82
CA HIS A 318 15.76 -31.34 15.03
C HIS A 318 14.66 -31.26 16.09
N LEU A 319 13.44 -30.84 15.70
CA LEU A 319 12.29 -30.79 16.61
C LEU A 319 12.00 -32.17 17.20
N ARG A 320 12.07 -33.23 16.39
CA ARG A 320 11.92 -34.61 16.86
C ARG A 320 13.00 -34.96 17.89
N ALA A 321 14.27 -34.66 17.62
CA ALA A 321 15.37 -34.94 18.53
C ALA A 321 15.19 -34.24 19.90
N LEU A 322 14.78 -32.96 19.89
CA LEU A 322 14.47 -32.21 21.10
C LEU A 322 13.26 -32.78 21.84
N THR A 323 12.21 -33.16 21.11
CA THR A 323 11.00 -33.77 21.68
C THR A 323 11.34 -35.09 22.37
N GLU A 324 12.14 -35.95 21.74
CA GLU A 324 12.60 -37.21 22.33
C GLU A 324 13.50 -36.99 23.56
N ALA A 325 14.37 -35.97 23.52
CA ALA A 325 15.16 -35.58 24.69
C ALA A 325 14.28 -35.10 25.84
N GLY A 326 13.26 -34.29 25.55
CA GLY A 326 12.25 -33.85 26.50
C GLY A 326 11.45 -35.02 27.08
N MET A 327 11.07 -36.01 26.25
CA MET A 327 10.39 -37.22 26.70
C MET A 327 11.22 -38.00 27.71
N ARG A 328 12.52 -38.21 27.46
CA ARG A 328 13.43 -38.90 28.39
C ARG A 328 13.54 -38.18 29.73
N LYS A 329 13.53 -36.83 29.72
CA LYS A 329 13.56 -36.01 30.93
C LYS A 329 12.24 -36.06 31.70
N ARG A 330 11.10 -36.01 31.00
CA ARG A 330 9.76 -35.96 31.60
C ARG A 330 9.28 -37.32 32.10
N TRP A 331 9.64 -38.40 31.41
CA TRP A 331 9.31 -39.79 31.73
C TRP A 331 10.58 -40.67 31.75
N PRO A 332 11.37 -40.63 32.84
CA PRO A 332 12.64 -41.38 32.92
C PRO A 332 12.48 -42.91 32.83
N GLN A 333 11.31 -43.44 33.18
CA GLN A 333 10.98 -44.87 33.09
C GLN A 333 10.28 -45.26 31.78
N GLY A 334 10.20 -44.33 30.82
CA GLY A 334 9.47 -44.48 29.56
C GLY A 334 8.11 -43.78 29.57
N ALA A 335 7.76 -43.13 28.47
CA ALA A 335 6.47 -42.49 28.30
C ALA A 335 5.37 -43.56 28.13
N PRO A 336 4.17 -43.37 28.73
CA PRO A 336 3.03 -44.26 28.51
C PRO A 336 2.68 -44.38 27.01
N PRO A 337 2.22 -45.55 26.51
CA PRO A 337 1.98 -45.77 25.08
C PRO A 337 1.03 -44.75 24.43
N HIS A 338 0.00 -44.30 25.15
CA HIS A 338 -0.94 -43.29 24.64
C HIS A 338 -0.30 -41.92 24.45
N ILE A 339 0.66 -41.53 25.32
CA ILE A 339 1.41 -40.28 25.20
C ILE A 339 2.37 -40.35 24.02
N ALA A 340 3.10 -41.46 23.86
CA ALA A 340 3.99 -41.63 22.71
C ALA A 340 3.22 -41.53 21.38
N GLN A 341 2.05 -42.17 21.28
CA GLN A 341 1.18 -42.05 20.11
C GLN A 341 0.67 -40.63 19.89
N GLN A 342 0.37 -39.89 20.96
CA GLN A 342 -0.06 -38.50 20.84
C GLN A 342 1.07 -37.62 20.29
N ILE A 343 2.29 -37.77 20.80
CA ILE A 343 3.47 -37.03 20.32
C ILE A 343 3.72 -37.28 18.84
N GLU A 344 3.62 -38.53 18.38
CA GLU A 344 3.77 -38.84 16.95
C GLU A 344 2.70 -38.16 16.08
N LYS A 345 1.45 -38.12 16.55
CA LYS A 345 0.36 -37.41 15.85
C LYS A 345 0.60 -35.90 15.81
N GLU A 346 1.08 -35.32 16.90
CA GLU A 346 1.39 -33.89 16.98
C GLU A 346 2.58 -33.53 16.08
N LEU A 347 3.68 -34.29 16.11
CA LEU A 347 4.81 -34.08 15.22
C LEU A 347 4.41 -34.20 13.74
N ALA A 348 3.56 -35.16 13.40
CA ALA A 348 3.01 -35.29 12.04
C ALA A 348 2.15 -34.08 11.66
N LEU A 349 1.29 -33.59 12.55
CA LEU A 349 0.47 -32.40 12.31
C LEU A 349 1.33 -31.15 12.14
N ILE A 350 2.36 -30.97 12.97
CA ILE A 350 3.29 -29.84 12.90
C ILE A 350 4.00 -29.85 11.54
N ALA A 351 4.45 -31.02 11.07
CA ALA A 351 5.08 -31.16 9.76
C ALA A 351 4.13 -30.84 8.60
N VAL A 352 2.86 -31.23 8.71
CA VAL A 352 1.83 -30.87 7.71
C VAL A 352 1.55 -29.35 7.69
N LYS A 353 1.69 -28.67 8.84
CA LYS A 353 1.49 -27.22 8.97
C LYS A 353 2.76 -26.40 8.72
N GLU A 354 3.91 -27.05 8.52
CA GLU A 354 5.23 -26.41 8.41
C GLU A 354 5.54 -25.50 9.63
N TYR A 355 5.12 -25.92 10.82
CA TYR A 355 5.22 -25.15 12.07
C TYR A 355 6.43 -25.51 12.93
N GLU A 356 7.33 -26.36 12.45
CA GLU A 356 8.47 -26.85 13.24
C GLU A 356 9.32 -25.70 13.78
N ALA A 357 9.60 -24.73 12.93
CA ALA A 357 10.48 -23.63 13.28
C ALA A 357 9.85 -22.67 14.30
N PHE A 358 8.52 -22.60 14.42
CA PHE A 358 7.85 -21.93 15.54
C PHE A 358 8.21 -22.60 16.87
N PHE A 359 8.06 -23.92 16.96
CA PHE A 359 8.38 -24.68 18.16
C PHE A 359 9.85 -24.60 18.52
N LEU A 360 10.76 -24.66 17.53
CA LEU A 360 12.19 -24.50 17.74
C LEU A 360 12.55 -23.10 18.28
N THR A 361 11.89 -22.06 17.77
CA THR A 361 12.11 -20.68 18.25
C THR A 361 11.66 -20.53 19.70
N VAL A 362 10.47 -21.06 20.04
CA VAL A 362 9.94 -20.99 21.40
C VAL A 362 10.79 -21.81 22.36
N GLU A 363 11.27 -22.99 21.96
CA GLU A 363 12.19 -23.80 22.78
C GLU A 363 13.47 -23.03 23.09
N ASP A 364 14.11 -22.43 22.09
CA ASP A 364 15.36 -21.70 22.28
C ASP A 364 15.15 -20.49 23.22
N ILE A 365 14.07 -19.71 23.03
CA ILE A 365 13.74 -18.57 23.90
C ILE A 365 13.49 -19.02 25.35
N VAL A 366 12.79 -20.14 25.57
CA VAL A 366 12.41 -20.62 26.91
C VAL A 366 13.57 -21.35 27.61
N ARG A 367 14.54 -21.86 26.87
CA ARG A 367 15.72 -22.55 27.42
C ARG A 367 16.66 -21.58 28.16
N PHE A 368 16.75 -20.34 27.69
CA PHE A 368 17.50 -19.26 28.34
C PHE A 368 16.67 -18.57 29.43
#